data_AF-N9ZE00-F1
#
_entry.id   AF-N9ZE00-F1
#
_cell.length_a   1.000
_cell.length_b   1.000
_cell.length_c   1.000
_cell.angle_alpha   90.00
_cell.angle_beta   90.00
_cell.angle_gamma   90.00
#
_symmetry.space_group_name_H-M   'P 1'
#
loop_
_entity.id
_entity.type
_entity.pdbx_description
1 polymer ?
#
loop_
_entity_poly.entity_id
_entity_poly.type
_entity_poly.pdbx_seq_one_letter_code
_entity_poly.pdbx_strand_id
1 'polypeptide(L)' 'MRSPMSSNLVCLIEQAIDDCYFKGEGRVNDEKGLSIYAEWTDSKNEGYSVMLITIKENGIVRFSYCDYGTQCAN' A
#
# COMPACT_ATOMS: atom_id res chain seq x y z
N MET A 1 23.34 -11.34 -0.52
CA MET A 1 22.64 -11.05 -1.78
C MET A 1 21.14 -11.05 -1.50
N ARG A 2 20.46 -9.90 -1.56
CA ARG A 2 18.98 -9.87 -1.55
C ARG A 2 18.48 -10.57 -2.82
N SER A 3 17.48 -11.43 -2.72
CA SER A 3 16.97 -12.15 -3.90
C SER A 3 16.31 -11.15 -4.86
N PRO A 4 16.38 -11.35 -6.20
CA PRO A 4 15.74 -10.46 -7.16
C PRO A 4 14.22 -10.33 -6.97
N MET A 5 13.57 -11.28 -6.26
CA MET A 5 12.16 -11.16 -5.90
C MET A 5 11.88 -10.11 -4.81
N SER A 6 12.81 -9.85 -3.89
CA SER A 6 12.57 -8.83 -2.85
C SER A 6 12.56 -7.42 -3.42
N SER A 7 13.34 -7.17 -4.47
CA SER A 7 13.39 -5.85 -5.12
C SER A 7 12.11 -5.56 -5.90
N ASN A 8 11.50 -6.57 -6.51
CA ASN A 8 10.26 -6.38 -7.27
C ASN A 8 9.08 -6.02 -6.34
N LEU A 9 8.94 -6.70 -5.20
CA LEU A 9 7.86 -6.41 -4.26
C LEU A 9 7.93 -4.98 -3.72
N VAL A 10 9.13 -4.51 -3.36
CA VAL A 10 9.32 -3.13 -2.87
C VAL A 10 8.88 -2.11 -3.92
N CYS A 11 9.31 -2.26 -5.18
CA CYS A 11 8.92 -1.32 -6.24
C CYS A 11 7.40 -1.30 -6.47
N LEU A 12 6.72 -2.45 -6.40
CA LEU A 12 5.27 -2.51 -6.54
C LEU A 12 4.55 -1.86 -5.35
N ILE A 13 5.11 -1.96 -4.14
CA ILE A 13 4.59 -1.28 -2.94
C ILE A 13 4.77 0.23 -3.08
N GLU A 14 5.97 0.69 -3.45
CA GLU A 14 6.27 2.11 -3.67
C GLU A 14 5.32 2.72 -4.71
N GLN A 15 5.11 2.03 -5.84
CA GLN A 15 4.18 2.48 -6.87
C GLN A 15 2.74 2.58 -6.35
N ALA A 16 2.26 1.61 -5.56
CA ALA A 16 0.92 1.66 -4.98
C ALA A 16 0.79 2.83 -3.99
N ILE A 17 1.81 3.08 -3.16
CA ILE A 17 1.86 4.21 -2.23
C ILE A 17 1.82 5.54 -3.00
N ASP A 18 2.66 5.70 -4.03
CA ASP A 18 2.71 6.91 -4.84
C ASP A 18 1.36 7.18 -5.52
N ASP A 19 0.76 6.15 -6.13
CA ASP A 19 -0.57 6.26 -6.73
C ASP A 19 -1.62 6.68 -5.68
N CYS A 20 -1.61 6.07 -4.50
CA CYS A 20 -2.51 6.44 -3.40
C CYS A 20 -2.29 7.88 -2.93
N TYR A 21 -1.04 8.32 -2.82
CA TYR A 21 -0.70 9.68 -2.40
C TYR A 21 -1.24 10.74 -3.37
N PHE A 22 -1.07 10.53 -4.68
CA PHE A 22 -1.47 11.52 -5.68
C PHE A 22 -2.92 11.39 -6.18
N LYS A 23 -3.53 10.20 -6.09
CA LYS A 23 -4.86 9.92 -6.68
C LYS A 23 -5.92 9.52 -5.66
N GLY A 24 -5.55 9.29 -4.41
CA GLY A 24 -6.44 8.86 -3.33
C GLY A 24 -6.49 7.35 -3.11
N GLU A 25 -6.17 6.56 -4.14
CA GLU A 25 -6.01 5.11 -4.07
C GLU A 25 -4.93 4.63 -5.05
N GLY A 26 -4.30 3.51 -4.74
CA GLY A 26 -3.27 2.88 -5.55
C GLY A 26 -3.51 1.39 -5.67
N ARG A 27 -3.40 0.87 -6.90
CA ARG A 27 -3.52 -0.56 -7.17
C ARG A 27 -2.51 -0.99 -8.20
N VAL A 28 -1.68 -1.96 -7.82
CA VAL A 28 -0.69 -2.58 -8.71
C VAL A 28 -0.94 -4.08 -8.73
N ASN A 29 -1.00 -4.68 -9.91
CA ASN A 29 -1.12 -6.13 -10.06
C ASN A 29 0.03 -6.62 -10.94
N ASP A 30 0.63 -7.75 -10.59
CA ASP A 30 1.59 -8.44 -11.45
C ASP A 30 0.94 -9.61 -12.19
N GLU A 31 1.63 -10.12 -13.21
CA GLU A 31 1.16 -11.27 -14.01
C GLU A 31 1.17 -12.60 -13.23
N LYS A 32 1.73 -12.63 -12.02
CA LYS A 32 1.90 -13.83 -11.18
C LYS A 32 0.84 -13.92 -10.08
N GLY A 33 -0.18 -13.05 -10.14
CA GLY A 33 -1.29 -13.04 -9.20
C GLY A 33 -1.01 -12.27 -7.91
N LEU A 34 0.12 -11.56 -7.81
CA LEU A 34 0.35 -10.60 -6.74
C LEU A 34 -0.48 -9.33 -7.02
N SER A 35 -1.11 -8.79 -5.99
CA SER A 35 -1.84 -7.53 -6.07
C SER A 35 -1.59 -6.71 -4.83
N ILE A 36 -1.23 -5.45 -4.99
CA ILE A 36 -0.94 -4.51 -3.92
C ILE A 36 -1.94 -3.37 -4.04
N TYR A 37 -2.57 -3.06 -2.92
CA TYR A 37 -3.56 -2.01 -2.78
C TYR A 37 -3.06 -1.05 -1.71
N ALA A 38 -3.16 0.25 -1.97
CA ALA A 38 -2.94 1.29 -1.00
C ALA A 38 -4.16 2.23 -1.04
N GLU A 39 -4.74 2.51 0.11
CA GLU A 39 -5.90 3.40 0.22
C GLU A 39 -5.79 4.26 1.48
N TRP A 40 -6.26 5.50 1.39
CA TRP A 40 -6.46 6.31 2.59
C TRP A 40 -7.68 5.79 3.35
N THR A 41 -7.51 5.54 4.63
CA THR A 41 -8.61 5.19 5.53
C THR A 41 -8.82 6.34 6.51
N ASP A 42 -10.06 6.75 6.71
CA ASP A 42 -10.41 7.67 7.78
C ASP A 42 -10.15 6.98 9.12
N SER A 43 -9.07 7.36 9.82
CA SER A 43 -8.94 7.00 11.22
C SER A 43 -9.98 7.81 11.98
N LYS A 44 -11.08 7.15 12.37
CA LYS A 44 -12.15 7.73 13.18
C LYS A 44 -11.67 8.38 14.48
N ASN A 45 -10.40 8.16 14.85
CA ASN A 45 -9.72 8.80 15.95
C ASN A 45 -8.59 9.70 15.43
N GLU A 46 -8.64 10.98 15.83
CA GLU A 46 -7.47 11.83 16.13
C GLU A 46 -6.78 12.64 15.01
N GLY A 47 -7.41 12.93 13.87
CA GLY A 47 -6.86 13.94 12.95
C GLY A 47 -5.54 13.53 12.27
N TYR A 48 -5.35 12.23 12.10
CA TYR A 48 -4.26 11.64 11.33
C TYR A 48 -4.83 11.04 10.03
N SER A 49 -4.06 11.11 8.95
CA SER A 49 -4.32 10.31 7.74
C SER A 49 -3.64 8.96 7.90
N VAL A 50 -4.38 7.87 7.71
CA VAL A 50 -3.83 6.51 7.74
C VAL A 50 -3.88 5.93 6.34
N MET A 51 -2.75 5.43 5.84
CA MET A 51 -2.72 4.66 4.60
C MET A 51 -2.75 3.17 4.93
N LEU A 52 -3.76 2.46 4.45
CA LEU A 52 -3.82 1.00 4.51
C LEU A 52 -3.20 0.41 3.26
N ILE A 53 -2.14 -0.37 3.45
CA ILE A 53 -1.48 -1.15 2.40
C ILE A 53 -1.88 -2.61 2.55
N THR A 54 -2.47 -3.20 1.52
CA THR A 54 -2.87 -4.61 1.49
C THR A 54 -2.17 -5.34 0.34
N ILE A 55 -1.51 -6.45 0.66
CA ILE A 55 -0.87 -7.34 -0.29
C ILE A 55 -1.70 -8.62 -0.39
N LYS A 56 -2.12 -8.95 -1.61
CA LYS A 56 -2.84 -10.19 -1.95
C LYS A 56 -2.00 -11.03 -2.89
N GLU A 57 -2.08 -12.34 -2.73
CA GLU A 57 -1.51 -13.32 -3.65
C GLU A 57 -2.63 -14.25 -4.09
N ASN A 58 -2.87 -14.33 -5.40
CA ASN A 58 -3.97 -15.07 -6.01
C ASN A 58 -5.34 -14.72 -5.39
N GLY A 59 -5.55 -13.43 -5.10
CA GLY A 59 -6.77 -12.91 -4.48
C GLY A 59 -6.88 -13.08 -2.97
N ILE A 60 -5.95 -13.82 -2.33
CA ILE A 60 -5.94 -14.06 -0.88
C ILE A 60 -5.08 -12.99 -0.20
N VAL A 61 -5.63 -12.32 0.82
CA VAL A 61 -4.85 -11.36 1.64
C VAL A 61 -3.73 -12.11 2.36
N ARG A 62 -2.49 -11.72 2.09
CA ARG A 62 -1.30 -12.25 2.76
C ARG A 62 -0.81 -11.31 3.85
N PHE A 63 -0.97 -10.01 3.64
CA PHE A 63 -0.46 -8.99 4.53
C PHE A 63 -1.29 -7.71 4.42
N SER A 64 -1.50 -7.05 5.55
CA SER A 64 -2.07 -5.71 5.62
C SER A 64 -1.29 -4.90 6.65
N TYR A 65 -1.00 -3.64 6.33
CA TYR A 65 -0.25 -2.72 7.19
C TYR A 65 -0.89 -1.34 7.13
N CYS A 66 -1.08 -0.72 8.30
CA CYS A 66 -1.51 0.66 8.40
C CYS A 66 -0.29 1.53 8.64
N ASP A 67 0.01 2.43 7.71
CA ASP A 67 0.98 3.50 7.91
C ASP A 67 0.26 4.73 8.45
N TYR A 68 0.58 5.09 9.69
CA TYR A 68 0.03 6.29 10.31
C TYR A 68 0.85 7.48 9.84
N GLY A 69 0.27 8.29 8.95
CA GLY A 69 0.90 9.53 8.53
C GLY A 69 1.07 10.48 9.72
N THR A 70 2.08 11.34 9.66
CA THR A 70 2.16 12.51 10.55
C THR A 70 0.99 13.45 10.23
N GLN A 71 0.28 13.88 11.28
CA GLN A 71 -0.82 14.85 11.35
C GLN A 71 -1.13 15.59 10.04
N CYS A 72 -2.38 15.53 9.56
CA CYS A 72 -2.82 16.31 8.41
C CYS A 72 -2.38 17.77 8.59
N ALA A 73 -1.66 18.32 7.61
CA ALA A 73 -1.48 19.76 7.54
C ALA A 73 -2.88 20.37 7.32
N ASN A 74 -3.42 21.00 8.37
CA ASN A 74 -4.64 21.80 8.31
C ASN A 74 -4.54 22.90 7.24
#